data_AF-A0A356PEQ6-F1
#
_entry.id   AF-A0A356PEQ6-F1
#
_cell.length_a   1.000
_cell.length_b   1.000
_cell.length_c   1.000
_cell.angle_alpha   90.00
_cell.angle_beta   90.00
_cell.angle_gamma   90.00
#
_symmetry.space_group_name_H-M   'P 1'
#
loop_
_entity.id
_entity.type
_entity.pdbx_description
1 polymer ?
#
loop_
_entity_poly.entity_id
_entity_poly.type
_entity_poly.pdbx_seq_one_letter_code
_entity_poly.pdbx_strand_id
1 'polypeptide(L)'
;MRPFRFGKMKKASEPELIQPRVAEVETELENPKLSSSLADNQTTMQTIFTNCPDFMYRELKIGQERVPVLLLYMNGLTDEQTVNGDILKSLVNIKSSNIIVSGSNTIEIIKNIFLEIGNITEITTIGE
;
A
#
# COMPACT_ATOMS: atom_id res chain seq x y z
N MET A 1 42.80 75.24 30.22
CA MET A 1 42.20 74.93 28.90
C MET A 1 42.27 73.42 28.69
N ARG A 2 41.12 72.73 28.58
CA ARG A 2 40.95 71.29 28.34
C ARG A 2 39.71 71.11 27.44
N PRO A 3 39.73 70.23 26.42
CA PRO A 3 38.48 69.68 25.87
C PRO A 3 38.43 68.16 26.08
N PHE A 4 37.38 67.57 26.67
CA PHE A 4 35.94 67.41 26.35
C PHE A 4 35.66 66.02 25.75
N ARG A 5 34.85 65.24 26.49
CA ARG A 5 34.49 63.83 26.28
C ARG A 5 33.23 63.67 25.42
N PHE A 6 33.17 62.56 24.70
CA PHE A 6 32.06 62.10 23.85
C PHE A 6 30.73 61.92 24.60
N GLY A 7 29.66 62.49 24.03
CA GLY A 7 28.26 62.25 24.36
C GLY A 7 27.57 61.35 23.33
N LYS A 8 26.42 60.77 23.74
CA LYS A 8 25.74 59.60 23.19
C LYS A 8 24.78 59.84 22.01
N MET A 9 24.49 58.72 21.32
CA MET A 9 23.26 58.32 20.58
C MET A 9 22.94 58.97 19.23
N LYS A 10 22.86 58.15 18.17
CA LYS A 10 21.62 57.57 17.61
C LYS A 10 21.97 56.79 16.33
N LYS A 11 21.62 55.51 16.23
CA LYS A 11 21.36 54.90 14.92
C LYS A 11 20.15 53.98 15.02
N ALA A 12 19.25 54.20 14.08
CA ALA A 12 17.93 53.62 13.97
C ALA A 12 17.98 52.13 13.63
N SER A 13 16.89 51.48 14.01
CA SER A 13 16.42 50.13 13.72
C SER A 13 16.71 49.60 12.31
N GLU A 14 17.28 48.40 12.25
CA GLU A 14 17.28 47.52 11.09
C GLU A 14 16.52 46.23 11.49
N PRO A 15 15.55 45.76 10.69
CA PRO A 15 14.57 44.74 11.11
C PRO A 15 15.19 43.34 11.17
N GLU A 16 14.71 42.56 12.14
CA GLU A 16 14.95 41.12 12.30
C GLU A 16 14.76 40.37 10.97
N LEU A 17 15.86 39.81 10.45
CA LEU A 17 15.81 38.76 9.44
C LEU A 17 15.35 37.47 10.13
N ILE A 18 14.06 37.19 9.99
CA ILE A 18 13.42 35.91 10.29
C ILE A 18 14.18 34.82 9.52
N GLN A 19 14.88 33.96 10.23
CA GLN A 19 15.40 32.72 9.65
C GLN A 19 14.21 31.78 9.45
N PRO A 20 13.94 31.27 8.23
CA PRO A 20 12.94 30.23 8.08
C PRO A 20 13.46 28.95 8.74
N ARG A 21 12.83 28.61 9.86
CA ARG A 21 12.91 27.30 10.51
C ARG A 21 12.43 26.27 9.50
N VAL A 22 13.37 25.59 8.85
CA VAL A 22 13.08 24.40 8.05
C VAL A 22 12.49 23.39 9.02
N ALA A 23 11.16 23.23 8.97
CA ALA A 23 10.52 22.11 9.61
C ALA A 23 10.99 20.88 8.84
N GLU A 24 11.89 20.11 9.46
CA GLU A 24 12.12 18.73 9.09
C GLU A 24 10.78 18.02 9.29
N VAL A 25 9.99 17.95 8.22
CA VAL A 25 8.87 17.02 8.14
C VAL A 25 9.53 15.67 7.91
N GLU A 26 9.90 15.02 9.01
CA GLU A 26 10.06 13.57 9.02
C GLU A 26 8.69 13.02 8.63
N THR A 27 8.50 12.75 7.34
CA THR A 27 7.37 11.94 6.89
C THR A 27 7.64 10.54 7.42
N GLU A 28 7.11 10.22 8.59
CA GLU A 28 6.78 8.85 8.93
C GLU A 28 6.10 8.27 7.67
N LEU A 29 6.73 7.26 7.07
CA LEU A 29 6.18 6.55 5.92
C LEU A 29 4.90 5.86 6.41
N GLU A 30 3.79 6.59 6.45
CA GLU A 30 2.48 5.98 6.62
C GLU A 30 2.28 5.05 5.43
N ASN A 31 2.29 3.73 5.70
CA ASN A 31 1.97 2.72 4.71
C ASN A 31 0.61 3.06 4.10
N PRO A 32 0.53 3.35 2.78
CA PRO A 32 -0.71 3.82 2.19
C PRO A 32 -1.78 2.74 2.29
N LYS A 33 -2.99 3.12 2.69
CA LYS A 33 -4.14 2.20 2.76
C LYS A 33 -4.48 1.67 1.38
N LEU A 34 -4.97 0.43 1.32
CA LEU A 34 -5.56 -0.14 0.11
C LEU A 34 -6.81 0.65 -0.29
N SER A 35 -6.94 0.93 -1.58
CA SER A 35 -8.15 1.49 -2.18
C SER A 35 -9.27 0.44 -2.17
N SER A 36 -10.52 0.90 -2.15
CA SER A 36 -11.68 0.05 -2.40
C SER A 36 -11.79 -0.37 -3.88
N SER A 37 -11.10 0.35 -4.79
CA SER A 37 -11.01 0.03 -6.21
C SER A 37 -9.87 -0.95 -6.46
N LEU A 38 -10.21 -2.13 -6.99
CA LEU A 38 -9.23 -3.12 -7.42
C LEU A 38 -8.30 -2.56 -8.51
N ALA A 39 -8.83 -1.73 -9.42
CA ALA A 39 -8.08 -1.12 -10.51
C ALA A 39 -7.04 -0.11 -10.00
N ASP A 40 -7.38 0.66 -8.97
CA ASP A 40 -6.46 1.61 -8.35
C ASP A 40 -5.31 0.83 -7.68
N ASN A 41 -5.66 -0.20 -6.90
CA ASN A 41 -4.66 -1.07 -6.25
C ASN A 41 -3.75 -1.75 -7.27
N GLN A 42 -4.30 -2.24 -8.39
CA GLN A 42 -3.52 -2.84 -9.47
C GLN A 42 -2.54 -1.83 -10.07
N THR A 43 -2.99 -0.60 -10.34
CA THR A 43 -2.14 0.47 -10.87
C THR A 43 -1.02 0.83 -9.89
N THR A 44 -1.33 0.92 -8.59
CA THR A 44 -0.33 1.16 -7.54
C THR A 44 0.69 0.03 -7.50
N MET A 45 0.27 -1.24 -7.53
CA MET A 45 1.18 -2.38 -7.52
C MET A 45 2.03 -2.45 -8.79
N GLN A 46 1.48 -2.13 -9.97
CA GLN A 46 2.24 -2.02 -11.22
C GLN A 46 3.30 -0.93 -11.16
N THR A 47 3.00 0.18 -10.48
CA THR A 47 3.97 1.26 -10.27
C THR A 47 5.09 0.82 -9.31
N ILE A 48 4.76 0.18 -8.19
CA ILE A 48 5.74 -0.28 -7.18
C ILE A 48 6.69 -1.33 -7.77
N PHE A 49 6.15 -2.33 -8.47
CA PHE A 49 6.92 -3.43 -9.07
C PHE A 49 7.27 -3.16 -10.54
N THR A 50 7.37 -1.88 -10.93
CA THR A 50 7.80 -1.49 -12.29
C THR A 50 9.13 -2.15 -12.61
N ASN A 51 9.24 -2.78 -13.79
CA ASN A 51 10.42 -3.51 -14.24
C ASN A 51 10.84 -4.70 -13.37
N CYS A 52 9.91 -5.27 -12.60
CA CYS A 52 10.13 -6.53 -11.88
C CYS A 52 9.47 -7.69 -12.66
N PRO A 53 10.21 -8.41 -13.52
CA PRO A 53 9.65 -9.49 -14.33
C PRO A 53 9.26 -10.72 -13.52
N ASP A 54 9.72 -10.83 -12.27
CA ASP A 54 9.35 -11.91 -11.37
C ASP A 54 8.00 -11.65 -10.69
N PHE A 55 7.54 -10.40 -10.64
CA PHE A 55 6.25 -10.08 -10.01
C PHE A 55 5.09 -10.35 -10.97
N MET A 56 4.29 -11.37 -10.64
CA MET A 56 3.21 -11.87 -11.47
C MET A 56 1.86 -11.29 -11.06
N TYR A 57 1.11 -10.82 -12.05
CA TYR A 57 -0.29 -10.40 -11.92
C TYR A 57 -1.19 -11.42 -12.60
N ARG A 58 -2.16 -11.97 -11.88
CA ARG A 58 -3.15 -12.89 -12.45
C ARG A 58 -4.56 -12.44 -12.11
N GLU A 59 -5.27 -12.00 -13.13
CA GLU A 59 -6.67 -11.60 -13.02
C GLU A 59 -7.59 -12.81 -13.13
N LEU A 60 -8.61 -12.85 -12.28
CA LEU A 60 -9.63 -13.90 -12.28
C LEU A 60 -10.99 -13.35 -11.82
N LYS A 61 -12.03 -14.17 -11.98
CA LYS A 61 -13.38 -13.88 -11.51
C LYS A 61 -13.90 -15.07 -10.72
N ILE A 62 -14.42 -14.84 -9.52
CA ILE A 62 -14.89 -15.88 -8.60
C ILE A 62 -16.39 -15.76 -8.29
N GLY A 63 -16.98 -16.89 -7.88
CA GLY A 63 -18.39 -16.98 -7.50
C GLY A 63 -19.37 -16.78 -8.65
N GLN A 64 -20.66 -16.89 -8.34
CA GLN A 64 -21.74 -16.69 -9.33
C GLN A 64 -21.80 -15.25 -9.85
N GLU A 65 -21.53 -14.27 -8.98
CA GLU A 65 -21.52 -12.84 -9.33
C GLU A 65 -20.29 -12.43 -10.16
N ARG A 66 -19.36 -13.35 -10.42
CA ARG A 66 -18.11 -13.10 -11.17
C ARG A 66 -17.30 -11.93 -10.60
N VAL A 67 -17.16 -11.90 -9.27
CA VAL A 67 -16.43 -10.86 -8.55
C VAL A 67 -14.98 -10.84 -9.05
N PRO A 68 -14.46 -9.69 -9.51
CA PRO A 68 -13.09 -9.58 -10.01
C PRO A 68 -12.10 -9.70 -8.85
N VAL A 69 -11.04 -10.48 -9.04
CA VAL A 69 -9.97 -10.70 -8.07
C VAL A 69 -8.63 -10.66 -8.81
N LEU A 70 -7.62 -10.11 -8.14
CA LEU A 70 -6.25 -10.05 -8.62
C LEU A 70 -5.36 -10.86 -7.67
N LEU A 71 -4.74 -11.91 -8.19
CA LEU A 71 -3.71 -12.68 -7.49
C LEU A 71 -2.33 -12.11 -7.85
N LEU A 72 -1.55 -11.79 -6.82
CA LEU A 72 -0.19 -11.27 -6.92
C LEU A 72 0.78 -12.25 -6.28
N TYR A 73 1.89 -12.57 -6.93
CA TYR A 73 2.92 -13.46 -6.39
C TYR A 73 4.27 -13.23 -7.07
N MET A 74 5.36 -13.58 -6.39
CA MET A 74 6.71 -13.53 -6.95
C MET A 74 7.08 -14.90 -7.52
N ASN A 75 7.35 -14.94 -8.82
CA ASN A 75 7.87 -16.12 -9.49
C ASN A 75 9.27 -16.47 -8.95
N GLY A 76 9.57 -17.76 -8.79
CA GLY A 76 10.84 -18.23 -8.24
C GLY A 76 11.01 -18.07 -6.73
N LEU A 77 10.18 -17.26 -6.05
CA LEU A 77 10.13 -17.16 -4.57
C LEU A 77 8.90 -17.86 -3.98
N THR A 78 7.85 -18.00 -4.77
CA THR A 78 6.63 -18.70 -4.37
C THR A 78 6.66 -20.13 -4.93
N ASP A 79 6.19 -21.10 -4.15
CA ASP A 79 6.02 -22.47 -4.66
C ASP A 79 4.93 -22.51 -5.74
N GLU A 80 5.34 -22.73 -6.99
CA GLU A 80 4.44 -22.78 -8.14
C GLU A 80 3.41 -23.92 -8.03
N GLN A 81 3.75 -25.02 -7.33
CA GLN A 81 2.82 -26.13 -7.13
C GLN A 81 1.67 -25.70 -6.23
N THR A 82 1.95 -25.00 -5.12
CA THR A 82 0.91 -24.42 -4.25
C THR A 82 0.06 -23.39 -5.02
N VAL A 83 0.68 -22.51 -5.80
CA VAL A 83 -0.05 -21.46 -6.56
C VAL A 83 -0.98 -22.07 -7.60
N ASN A 84 -0.47 -22.95 -8.48
CA ASN A 84 -1.25 -23.53 -9.57
C ASN A 84 -2.14 -24.69 -9.11
N GLY A 85 -1.65 -25.47 -8.15
CA GLY A 85 -2.24 -26.72 -7.70
C GLY A 85 -3.35 -26.54 -6.68
N ASP A 86 -3.18 -25.61 -5.74
CA ASP A 86 -4.06 -25.47 -4.58
C ASP A 86 -4.80 -24.14 -4.60
N ILE A 87 -4.08 -23.02 -4.69
CA ILE A 87 -4.66 -21.67 -4.65
C ILE A 87 -5.59 -21.44 -5.85
N LEU A 88 -5.07 -21.60 -7.07
CA LEU A 88 -5.85 -21.34 -8.28
C LEU A 88 -6.98 -22.33 -8.48
N LYS A 89 -6.76 -23.62 -8.17
CA LYS A 89 -7.83 -24.62 -8.23
C LYS A 89 -8.93 -24.31 -7.23
N SER A 90 -8.59 -23.89 -6.01
CA SER A 90 -9.58 -23.51 -5.00
C SER A 90 -10.40 -22.30 -5.44
N LEU A 91 -9.75 -21.26 -5.99
CA LEU A 91 -10.45 -20.09 -6.55
C LEU A 91 -11.38 -20.46 -7.72
N VAL A 92 -10.96 -21.38 -8.59
CA VAL A 92 -11.81 -21.91 -9.67
C VAL A 92 -12.94 -22.78 -9.12
N ASN A 93 -12.71 -23.54 -8.05
CA ASN A 93 -13.75 -24.35 -7.44
C ASN A 93 -14.86 -23.49 -6.82
N ILE A 94 -14.51 -22.30 -6.26
CA ILE A 94 -15.50 -21.30 -5.83
C ILE A 94 -16.43 -20.91 -6.98
N LYS A 95 -15.90 -20.73 -8.19
CA LYS A 95 -16.70 -20.43 -9.40
C LYS A 95 -17.71 -21.53 -9.71
N SER A 96 -17.37 -22.79 -9.45
CA SER A 96 -18.23 -23.96 -9.72
C SER A 96 -19.21 -24.27 -8.58
N SER A 97 -18.92 -23.78 -7.37
CA SER A 97 -19.79 -23.93 -6.20
C SER A 97 -20.93 -22.92 -6.20
N ASN A 98 -22.10 -23.28 -5.65
CA ASN A 98 -23.24 -22.37 -5.43
C ASN A 98 -22.98 -21.38 -4.27
N ILE A 99 -21.73 -21.00 -4.03
CA ILE A 99 -21.38 -20.02 -3.00
C ILE A 99 -21.82 -18.65 -3.50
N ILE A 100 -22.76 -18.05 -2.79
CA ILE A 100 -23.19 -16.67 -3.01
C ILE A 100 -22.11 -15.77 -2.42
N VAL A 101 -21.20 -15.33 -3.28
CA VAL A 101 -20.16 -14.37 -2.95
C VAL A 101 -20.76 -12.97 -3.13
N SER A 102 -21.46 -12.48 -2.11
CA SER A 102 -21.97 -11.10 -2.07
C SER A 102 -21.09 -10.25 -1.14
N GLY A 103 -20.91 -8.98 -1.52
CA GLY A 103 -19.79 -8.12 -1.11
C GLY A 103 -19.44 -7.99 0.37
N SER A 104 -20.33 -8.30 1.32
CA SER A 104 -20.01 -8.24 2.76
C SER A 104 -19.23 -9.46 3.26
N ASN A 105 -19.41 -10.64 2.65
CA ASN A 105 -18.88 -11.90 3.19
C ASN A 105 -17.80 -12.53 2.29
N THR A 106 -17.46 -11.87 1.19
CA THR A 106 -16.50 -12.38 0.19
C THR A 106 -15.13 -12.70 0.80
N ILE A 107 -14.57 -11.79 1.60
CA ILE A 107 -13.24 -11.96 2.20
C ILE A 107 -13.24 -13.13 3.20
N GLU A 108 -14.28 -13.26 4.01
CA GLU A 108 -14.39 -14.35 5.00
C GLU A 108 -14.49 -15.73 4.33
N ILE A 109 -15.29 -15.83 3.27
CA ILE A 109 -15.41 -17.05 2.46
C ILE A 109 -14.05 -17.43 1.86
N ILE A 110 -13.35 -16.46 1.26
CA ILE A 110 -12.02 -16.68 0.70
C ILE A 110 -11.07 -17.15 1.80
N LYS A 111 -11.03 -16.48 2.95
CA LYS A 111 -10.17 -16.89 4.07
C LYS A 111 -10.41 -18.34 4.47
N ASN A 112 -11.66 -18.73 4.69
CA ASN A 112 -11.97 -20.09 5.14
C ASN A 112 -11.48 -21.17 4.17
N ILE A 113 -11.55 -20.92 2.87
CA ILE A 113 -11.07 -21.85 1.85
C ILE A 113 -9.54 -21.96 1.88
N PHE A 114 -8.85 -20.84 2.07
CA PHE A 114 -7.40 -20.82 2.06
C PHE A 114 -6.78 -21.30 3.37
N LEU A 115 -7.55 -21.40 4.47
CA LEU A 115 -7.06 -21.93 5.75
C LEU A 115 -6.63 -23.39 5.62
N GLU A 116 -7.23 -24.12 4.68
CA GLU A 116 -6.85 -25.49 4.35
C GLU A 116 -5.51 -25.57 3.60
N ILE A 117 -5.09 -24.49 2.93
CA ILE A 117 -3.87 -24.40 2.13
C ILE A 117 -2.69 -23.92 2.99
N GLY A 118 -2.93 -22.97 3.90
CA GLY A 118 -1.88 -22.46 4.78
C GLY A 118 -2.31 -21.30 5.70
N ASN A 119 -1.32 -20.66 6.31
CA ASN A 119 -1.54 -19.50 7.17
C ASN A 119 -1.99 -18.28 6.35
N ILE A 120 -3.00 -17.56 6.83
CA ILE A 120 -3.54 -16.38 6.17
C ILE A 120 -3.42 -15.16 7.08
N THR A 121 -2.99 -14.06 6.50
CA THR A 121 -3.06 -12.73 7.09
C THR A 121 -3.89 -11.82 6.19
N GLU A 122 -4.66 -10.91 6.80
CA GLU A 122 -5.32 -9.82 6.09
C GLU A 122 -4.53 -8.54 6.33
N ILE A 123 -4.18 -7.88 5.24
CA ILE A 123 -3.51 -6.58 5.28
C ILE A 123 -4.46 -5.50 4.75
N THR A 124 -4.36 -4.31 5.31
CA THR A 124 -5.18 -3.15 4.89
C THR A 124 -4.34 -2.00 4.35
N THR A 125 -3.02 -2.15 4.40
CA THR A 125 -2.04 -1.16 3.94
C THR A 125 -1.01 -1.80 3.02
N ILE A 126 -0.38 -0.99 2.19
CA ILE A 126 0.71 -1.39 1.31
C ILE A 126 2.02 -1.16 2.06
N GLY A 127 2.85 -2.18 2.18
CA GLY A 127 4.15 -2.12 2.88
C GLY A 127 4.14 -2.60 4.34
N GLU A 128 3.06 -3.30 4.74
CA GLU A 128 2.94 -4.01 6.03
C GLU A 128 3.82 -5.26 6.12
#